data_AF-A0A973JE05-F1
#
_entry.id   AF-A0A973JE05-F1
#
_cell.length_a   1.000
_cell.length_b   1.000
_cell.length_c   1.000
_cell.angle_alpha   90.00
_cell.angle_beta   90.00
_cell.angle_gamma   90.00
#
_symmetry.space_group_name_H-M   'P 1'
#
loop_
_entity.id
_entity.type
_entity.pdbx_description
1 polymer ?
#
loop_
_entity_poly.entity_id
_entity_poly.type
_entity_poly.pdbx_seq_one_letter_code
_entity_poly.pdbx_strand_id
1 'polypeptide(L)'
;MNISDWRGDSVTIGYRNTKNIVNEVIPSGPIAPFAPYQYSGAPVQEFNLSLKAVLTNHLSLIHASRINALDNKTLERTYGVSYSTQCWTVEVKYTETRDDKSVTALISLYGLGKVGSK
;
A
#
# COMPACT_ATOMS: atom_id res chain seq x y z
N MET A 1 -7.34 4.80 11.83
CA MET A 1 -7.06 4.48 13.24
C MET A 1 -5.86 3.56 13.30
N ASN A 2 -4.92 3.81 14.21
CA ASN A 2 -3.74 2.97 14.43
C ASN A 2 -3.63 2.70 15.94
N ILE A 3 -3.34 1.46 16.30
CA ILE A 3 -3.07 1.02 17.67
C ILE A 3 -1.72 0.33 17.64
N SER A 4 -0.87 0.62 18.62
CA SER A 4 0.44 0.00 18.75
C SER A 4 0.79 -0.30 20.21
N ASP A 5 1.66 -1.29 20.42
CA ASP A 5 2.17 -1.70 21.73
C ASP A 5 3.66 -1.34 21.89
N TRP A 6 4.17 -1.36 23.13
CA TRP A 6 5.57 -1.05 23.47
C TRP A 6 6.58 -2.00 22.81
N ARG A 7 6.14 -3.21 22.41
CA ARG A 7 6.93 -4.18 21.64
C ARG A 7 7.05 -3.84 20.15
N GLY A 8 6.31 -2.84 19.66
CA GLY A 8 6.27 -2.45 18.26
C GLY A 8 5.24 -3.22 17.41
N ASP A 9 4.41 -4.05 18.04
CA ASP A 9 3.20 -4.60 17.42
C ASP A 9 2.27 -3.45 17.03
N SER A 10 1.62 -3.53 15.87
CA SER A 10 0.65 -2.51 15.48
C SER A 10 -0.45 -3.02 14.57
N VAL A 11 -1.61 -2.40 14.71
CA VAL A 11 -2.80 -2.62 13.88
C VAL A 11 -3.23 -1.26 13.34
N THR A 12 -3.26 -1.13 12.03
CA THR A 12 -3.74 0.04 11.32
C THR A 12 -4.97 -0.31 10.52
N ILE A 13 -6.04 0.46 10.72
CA ILE A 13 -7.26 0.40 9.94
C ILE A 13 -7.49 1.76 9.31
N GLY A 14 -7.60 1.80 8.00
CA GLY A 14 -7.92 2.97 7.21
C GLY A 14 -9.17 2.74 6.39
N TYR A 15 -10.01 3.77 6.27
CA TYR A 15 -11.14 3.78 5.36
C TYR A 15 -11.00 5.00 4.45
N ARG A 16 -11.15 4.80 3.15
CA ARG A 16 -11.14 5.86 2.14
C ARG A 16 -12.38 5.74 1.27
N ASN A 17 -13.06 6.86 1.06
CA ASN A 17 -14.16 6.96 0.12
C ASN A 17 -13.85 8.09 -0.86
N THR A 18 -13.70 7.76 -2.13
CA THR A 18 -13.71 8.76 -3.20
C THR A 18 -15.12 8.84 -3.78
N LYS A 19 -15.84 9.92 -3.46
CA LYS A 19 -17.05 10.30 -4.18
C LYS A 19 -16.65 10.84 -5.55
N ASN A 20 -17.34 10.41 -6.61
CA ASN A 20 -17.20 10.99 -7.94
C ASN A 20 -17.33 12.52 -7.85
N ILE A 21 -16.34 13.25 -8.38
CA ILE A 21 -16.47 14.67 -8.67
C ILE A 21 -17.00 14.73 -10.10
N VAL A 22 -18.30 14.97 -10.28
CA VAL A 22 -18.89 15.22 -11.60
C VAL A 22 -19.38 16.67 -11.60
N ASN A 23 -18.61 17.56 -12.23
CA ASN A 23 -19.04 18.92 -12.56
C ASN A 23 -18.42 19.28 -13.93
N GLU A 24 -19.09 19.82 -14.95
CA GLU A 24 -20.50 19.88 -15.37
C GLU A 24 -20.50 20.37 -16.84
N VAL A 25 -21.59 20.09 -17.57
CA VAL A 25 -22.09 20.69 -18.83
C VAL A 25 -21.20 20.64 -20.10
N ILE A 26 -21.67 19.87 -21.09
CA ILE A 26 -21.30 20.02 -22.50
C ILE A 26 -22.15 21.17 -23.10
N PRO A 27 -21.57 22.20 -23.72
CA PRO A 27 -22.34 23.20 -24.47
C PRO A 27 -22.95 22.50 -25.70
N SER A 28 -24.29 22.41 -25.76
CA SER A 28 -25.00 21.94 -26.95
C SER A 28 -25.05 23.07 -27.99
N GLY A 29 -24.01 23.14 -28.83
CA GLY A 29 -23.92 24.07 -29.95
C GLY A 29 -23.09 23.50 -31.11
N PRO A 30 -23.27 24.00 -32.35
CA PRO A 30 -22.68 23.42 -33.58
C PRO A 30 -21.15 23.56 -33.72
N ILE A 31 -20.43 23.94 -32.66
CA ILE A 31 -18.97 24.10 -32.61
C ILE A 31 -18.43 23.44 -31.33
N ALA A 32 -18.28 22.11 -31.34
CA ALA A 32 -17.52 21.42 -30.29
C ALA A 32 -16.77 20.16 -30.78
N PRO A 33 -15.84 20.27 -31.74
CA PRO A 33 -14.87 19.20 -32.01
C PRO A 33 -13.74 19.10 -30.95
N PHE A 34 -13.83 19.82 -29.82
CA PHE A 34 -12.77 19.94 -28.80
C PHE A 34 -13.24 19.62 -27.37
N ALA A 35 -14.29 18.82 -27.19
CA ALA A 35 -14.72 18.43 -25.84
C ALA A 35 -13.63 17.56 -25.18
N PRO A 36 -13.09 17.93 -24.01
CA PRO A 36 -12.11 17.10 -23.32
C PRO A 36 -12.78 15.80 -22.86
N TYR A 37 -12.15 14.66 -23.19
CA TYR A 37 -12.54 13.35 -22.66
C TYR A 37 -12.42 13.40 -21.13
N GLN A 38 -13.55 13.40 -20.43
CA GLN A 38 -13.54 13.31 -18.97
C GLN A 38 -13.42 11.83 -18.57
N TYR A 39 -12.29 11.46 -17.98
CA TYR A 39 -12.13 10.15 -17.35
C TYR A 39 -12.83 10.19 -15.98
N SER A 40 -14.04 9.65 -15.93
CA SER A 40 -14.75 9.42 -14.66
C SER A 40 -14.06 8.26 -13.94
N GLY A 41 -13.15 8.57 -13.02
CA GLY A 41 -12.58 7.56 -12.13
C GLY A 41 -13.70 7.00 -11.26
N ALA A 42 -13.96 5.68 -11.36
CA ALA A 42 -15.05 5.04 -10.62
C ALA A 42 -14.99 5.37 -9.11
N PRO A 43 -16.15 5.49 -8.43
CA PRO A 43 -16.17 5.73 -7.00
C PRO A 43 -15.49 4.56 -6.30
N VAL A 44 -14.43 4.83 -5.54
CA VAL A 44 -13.66 3.79 -4.86
C VAL A 44 -13.93 3.89 -3.37
N GLN A 45 -14.41 2.78 -2.81
CA GLN A 45 -14.56 2.62 -1.38
C GLN A 45 -13.54 1.58 -0.94
N GLU A 46 -12.55 2.00 -0.16
CA GLU A 46 -11.41 1.15 0.20
C GLU A 46 -11.29 1.01 1.71
N PHE A 47 -11.08 -0.22 2.14
CA PHE A 47 -10.68 -0.56 3.50
C PHE A 47 -9.24 -1.07 3.47
N ASN A 48 -8.38 -0.44 4.25
CA ASN A 48 -6.97 -0.79 4.38
C ASN A 48 -6.74 -1.35 5.79
N LEU A 49 -6.34 -2.61 5.88
CA LEU A 49 -5.93 -3.25 7.12
C LEU A 49 -4.43 -3.54 7.04
N SER A 50 -3.68 -3.13 8.04
CA SER A 50 -2.26 -3.48 8.19
C SER A 50 -2.01 -3.97 9.59
N LEU A 51 -1.32 -5.10 9.70
CA LEU A 51 -0.93 -5.76 10.93
C LEU A 51 0.59 -5.92 10.91
N LYS A 52 1.24 -5.56 12.00
CA LYS A 52 2.65 -5.85 12.25
C LYS A 52 2.77 -6.55 13.59
N ALA A 53 3.43 -7.69 13.61
CA ALA A 53 3.72 -8.44 14.81
C ALA A 53 5.24 -8.63 14.94
N VAL A 54 5.81 -8.13 16.03
CA VAL A 54 7.20 -8.30 16.41
C VAL A 54 7.30 -9.59 17.21
N LEU A 55 7.84 -10.63 16.58
CA LEU A 55 7.97 -11.95 17.20
C LEU A 55 9.20 -12.03 18.09
N THR A 56 10.29 -11.42 17.64
CA THR A 56 11.56 -11.33 18.38
C THR A 56 12.22 -9.98 18.09
N ASN A 57 13.33 -9.68 18.77
CA ASN A 57 14.10 -8.45 18.55
C ASN A 57 14.63 -8.29 17.11
N HIS A 58 14.65 -9.37 16.33
CA HIS A 58 15.15 -9.38 14.95
C HIS A 58 14.07 -9.74 13.93
N LEU A 59 12.98 -10.38 14.34
CA LEU A 59 11.98 -10.93 13.42
C LEU A 59 10.63 -10.25 13.60
N SER A 60 10.11 -9.71 12.50
CA SER A 60 8.76 -9.16 12.43
C SER A 60 7.97 -9.80 11.29
N LEU A 61 6.69 -10.03 11.53
CA LEU A 61 5.70 -10.38 10.51
C LEU A 61 4.87 -9.15 10.17
N ILE A 62 4.54 -9.02 8.89
CA ILE A 62 3.72 -7.94 8.35
C ILE A 62 2.62 -8.58 7.53
N HIS A 63 1.38 -8.14 7.72
CA HIS A 63 0.27 -8.49 6.86
C HIS A 63 -0.48 -7.22 6.48
N ALA A 64 -0.70 -7.01 5.18
CA ALA A 64 -1.49 -5.89 4.70
C ALA A 64 -2.56 -6.40 3.75
N SER A 65 -3.79 -5.92 3.91
CA SER A 65 -4.92 -6.25 3.08
C SER A 65 -5.64 -4.98 2.67
N ARG A 66 -5.92 -4.85 1.38
CA ARG A 66 -6.72 -3.77 0.80
C ARG A 66 -7.97 -4.37 0.18
N ILE A 67 -9.13 -3.94 0.66
CA ILE A 67 -10.44 -4.48 0.28
C ILE A 67 -11.24 -3.36 -0.37
N ASN A 68 -11.85 -3.64 -1.53
CA ASN A 68 -12.85 -2.75 -2.09
C ASN A 68 -14.19 -3.01 -1.39
N ALA A 69 -14.66 -2.04 -0.62
CA ALA A 69 -15.89 -2.13 0.14
C ALA A 69 -17.16 -1.95 -0.71
N LEU A 70 -17.05 -1.47 -1.96
CA LEU A 70 -18.18 -1.35 -2.88
C LEU A 70 -18.56 -2.72 -3.48
N ASP A 71 -17.55 -3.51 -3.85
CA ASP A 71 -17.68 -4.82 -4.52
C ASP A 71 -17.42 -6.02 -3.59
N ASN A 72 -17.13 -5.77 -2.31
CA ASN A 72 -16.73 -6.77 -1.31
C ASN A 72 -15.64 -7.76 -1.81
N LYS A 73 -14.70 -7.26 -2.60
CA LYS A 73 -13.63 -8.08 -3.20
C LYS A 73 -12.27 -7.57 -2.74
N THR A 74 -11.45 -8.47 -2.22
CA THR A 74 -10.04 -8.20 -1.90
C THR A 74 -9.32 -7.72 -3.16
N LEU A 75 -8.66 -6.56 -3.06
CA LEU A 75 -7.88 -5.97 -4.15
C LEU A 75 -6.45 -6.48 -4.08
N GLU A 76 -5.86 -6.41 -2.89
CA GLU A 76 -4.45 -6.72 -2.67
C GLU A 76 -4.28 -7.34 -1.29
N ARG A 77 -3.43 -8.37 -1.23
CA ARG A 77 -3.10 -9.07 0.01
C ARG A 77 -1.60 -9.33 0.04
N THR A 78 -0.94 -8.77 1.03
CA THR A 78 0.51 -8.87 1.22
C THR A 78 0.83 -9.59 2.51
N TYR A 79 1.75 -10.54 2.43
CA TYR A 79 2.39 -11.18 3.56
C TYR A 79 3.88 -10.85 3.53
N GLY A 80 4.42 -10.41 4.65
CA GLY A 80 5.79 -9.97 4.77
C GLY A 80 6.47 -10.56 5.99
N VAL A 81 7.75 -10.88 5.83
CA VAL A 81 8.65 -11.24 6.91
C VAL A 81 9.84 -10.30 6.83
N SER A 82 10.20 -9.70 7.95
CA SER A 82 11.33 -8.79 8.05
C SER A 82 12.29 -9.28 9.12
N TYR A 83 13.55 -9.48 8.73
CA TYR A 83 14.65 -9.81 9.63
C TYR A 83 15.63 -8.65 9.70
N SER A 84 15.75 -8.03 10.87
CA SER A 84 16.56 -6.84 11.09
C SER A 84 17.68 -7.09 12.09
N THR A 85 18.89 -6.76 11.69
CA THR A 85 20.09 -6.75 12.53
C THR A 85 20.57 -5.31 12.75
N GLN A 86 21.75 -5.13 13.36
CA GLN A 86 22.32 -3.82 13.63
C GLN A 86 22.77 -3.07 12.36
N CYS A 87 23.21 -3.80 11.33
CA CYS A 87 23.83 -3.20 10.14
C CYS A 87 23.09 -3.54 8.84
N TRP A 88 22.09 -4.42 8.89
CA TRP A 88 21.33 -4.80 7.71
C TRP A 88 19.93 -5.30 8.04
N THR A 89 19.01 -5.12 7.10
CA THR A 89 17.64 -5.64 7.17
C THR A 89 17.33 -6.37 5.87
N VAL A 90 16.75 -7.56 5.97
CA VAL A 90 16.17 -8.29 4.85
C VAL A 90 14.67 -8.35 5.05
N GLU A 91 13.93 -7.98 4.03
CA GLU A 91 12.48 -8.09 4.00
C GLU A 91 12.03 -8.88 2.78
N VAL A 92 11.20 -9.88 2.99
CA VAL A 92 10.57 -10.66 1.93
C VAL A 92 9.08 -10.45 2.01
N LYS A 93 8.48 -10.06 0.88
CA LYS A 93 7.05 -9.83 0.74
C LYS A 93 6.51 -10.68 -0.40
N TYR A 94 5.39 -11.35 -0.14
CA TYR A 94 4.55 -11.97 -1.14
C TYR A 94 3.26 -11.16 -1.24
N THR A 95 2.96 -10.64 -2.43
CA THR A 95 1.76 -9.84 -2.70
C THR A 95 0.92 -10.53 -3.76
N GLU A 96 -0.35 -10.74 -3.44
CA GLU A 96 -1.36 -11.25 -4.34
C GLU A 96 -2.33 -10.11 -4.65
N THR A 97 -2.36 -9.70 -5.92
CA THR A 97 -3.38 -8.83 -6.47
C THR A 97 -4.43 -9.68 -7.19
N ARG A 98 -5.48 -9.08 -7.75
CA ARG A 98 -6.52 -9.85 -8.45
C ARG A 98 -6.01 -10.62 -9.66
N ASP A 99 -5.09 -10.01 -10.41
CA ASP A 99 -4.62 -10.55 -11.69
C ASP A 99 -3.21 -11.13 -11.58
N ASP A 100 -2.38 -10.58 -10.69
CA ASP A 100 -0.96 -10.92 -10.58
C ASP A 100 -0.50 -11.29 -9.17
N LYS A 101 0.54 -12.13 -9.12
CA LYS A 101 1.26 -12.52 -7.91
C LYS A 101 2.70 -12.05 -8.02
N SER A 102 3.20 -11.38 -6.99
CA SER A 102 4.57 -10.89 -6.94
C SER A 102 5.27 -11.29 -5.65
N VAL A 103 6.56 -11.61 -5.77
CA VAL A 103 7.48 -11.81 -4.64
C VAL A 103 8.54 -10.74 -4.73
N THR A 104 8.78 -10.03 -3.63
CA THR A 104 9.79 -8.99 -3.53
C THR A 104 10.72 -9.30 -2.37
N ALA A 105 12.02 -9.30 -2.63
CA ALA A 105 13.04 -9.35 -1.60
C ALA A 105 13.80 -8.03 -1.59
N LEU A 106 13.87 -7.37 -0.43
CA LEU A 106 14.54 -6.11 -0.21
C LEU A 106 15.65 -6.29 0.81
N ILE A 107 16.87 -5.89 0.45
CA ILE A 107 18.03 -5.92 1.34
C ILE A 107 18.48 -4.49 1.55
N SER A 108 18.46 -4.03 2.81
CA SER A 108 18.90 -2.70 3.21
C SER A 108 20.19 -2.85 4.02
N LEU A 109 21.26 -2.19 3.58
CA LEU A 109 22.57 -2.17 4.24
C LEU A 109 22.80 -0.78 4.84
N TYR A 110 23.03 -0.71 6.14
CA TYR A 110 23.29 0.54 6.86
C TYR A 110 24.77 0.64 7.21
N GLY A 111 25.36 1.83 7.06
CA GLY A 111 26.72 2.09 7.55
C GLY A 111 27.88 1.85 6.56
N LEU A 112 27.64 1.68 5.27
CA LEU A 112 28.71 1.57 4.24
C LEU A 112 29.46 2.89 3.95
N GLY A 113 29.36 3.90 4.82
CA GLY A 113 29.84 5.27 4.59
C GLY A 113 31.29 5.57 4.98
N LYS A 114 32.16 4.57 5.19
CA LYS A 114 33.56 4.84 5.56
C LYS A 114 34.55 3.87 4.89
N VAL A 115 34.62 3.91 3.56
CA VAL A 115 35.72 3.31 2.80
C VAL A 115 36.33 4.41 1.93
N GLY A 116 37.39 5.05 2.43
CA GLY A 116 38.12 6.08 1.69
C GLY A 116 38.80 7.12 2.55
N SER A 117 39.94 6.77 3.16
CA SER A 117 40.98 7.73 3.53
C SER A 117 42.32 7.00 3.47
N LYS A 118 42.98 7.15 2.32
CA LYS A 118 44.42 6.95 2.18
C LYS A 118 45.04 8.32 2.02
#